data_AF-A0A2D8HIJ1-F1
#
_entry.id   AF-A0A2D8HIJ1-F1
#
_cell.length_a   1.000
_cell.length_b   1.000
_cell.length_c   1.000
_cell.angle_alpha   90.00
_cell.angle_beta   90.00
_cell.angle_gamma   90.00
#
_symmetry.space_group_name_H-M   'P 1'
#
loop_
_entity.id
_entity.type
_entity.pdbx_description
1 polymer ?
#
loop_
_entity_poly.entity_id
_entity_poly.type
_entity_poly.pdbx_seq_one_letter_code
_entity_poly.pdbx_strand_id
1 'polypeptide(L)'
;MRLFRPLITIAGLICLWAVITTVFSLPKFILPAPLVVGKALVTHAALIAENALTTGIEILSGLFLGVLFGMISALLISAYRPVKQWVFPLLIASQAIPVFAIAPLLVLWLGYGMAPKIVMSLLIIYFPVTVGFLDGLNRTDPAWTNLATLLQQSGPKGRFLRLVRLYRYIKIPFALPSLASGIRVAAAIAPIGAVVGEWVGASSGLGYLMLHANARVQTDLMFASLLTLTFMALALYFLIDHGLRLALPWLAPRADFSFPQHQSSQSTET
;
A
#
# COMPACT_ATOMS: atom_id res chain seq x y z
N MET A 1 -18.91 -20.07 -8.22
CA MET A 1 -17.61 -20.77 -8.30
C MET A 1 -16.38 -19.91 -7.94
N ARG A 2 -16.37 -18.59 -8.17
CA ARG A 2 -15.18 -17.75 -7.85
C ARG A 2 -14.84 -17.62 -6.34
N LEU A 3 -15.83 -17.65 -5.43
CA LEU A 3 -15.58 -17.64 -3.98
C LEU A 3 -15.14 -18.99 -3.40
N PHE A 4 -15.32 -20.10 -4.12
CA PHE A 4 -15.00 -21.42 -3.59
C PHE A 4 -13.49 -21.66 -3.53
N ARG A 5 -12.74 -21.11 -4.50
CA ARG A 5 -11.27 -21.17 -4.56
C ARG A 5 -10.58 -20.56 -3.33
N PRO A 6 -10.83 -19.29 -2.94
CA PRO A 6 -10.18 -18.72 -1.77
C PRO A 6 -10.58 -19.43 -0.47
N LEU A 7 -11.82 -19.92 -0.37
CA LEU A 7 -12.27 -20.69 0.81
C LEU A 7 -11.49 -22.00 0.95
N ILE A 8 -11.30 -22.75 -0.14
CA ILE A 8 -10.47 -23.97 -0.13
C ILE A 8 -9.04 -23.64 0.27
N THR A 9 -8.46 -22.56 -0.28
CA THR A 9 -7.08 -22.17 0.05
C THR A 9 -6.93 -21.82 1.53
N ILE A 10 -7.86 -21.05 2.10
CA ILE A 10 -7.84 -20.69 3.53
C ILE A 10 -8.03 -21.93 4.40
N ALA A 11 -9.01 -22.79 4.08
CA ALA A 11 -9.25 -24.03 4.82
C ALA A 11 -8.02 -24.96 4.75
N GLY A 12 -7.38 -25.07 3.59
CA GLY A 12 -6.14 -25.82 3.40
C GLY A 12 -4.99 -25.29 4.24
N LEU A 13 -4.81 -23.96 4.30
CA LEU A 13 -3.79 -23.32 5.14
C LEU A 13 -4.05 -23.55 6.64
N ILE A 14 -5.29 -23.44 7.10
CA ILE A 14 -5.66 -23.70 8.51
C ILE A 14 -5.46 -25.18 8.84
N CYS A 15 -5.82 -26.09 7.93
CA CYS A 15 -5.61 -27.53 8.11
C CYS A 15 -4.12 -27.86 8.18
N LEU A 16 -3.31 -27.31 7.27
CA LEU A 16 -1.86 -27.48 7.28
C LEU A 16 -1.25 -26.95 8.59
N TRP A 17 -1.67 -25.76 9.04
CA TRP A 17 -1.23 -25.21 10.32
C TRP A 17 -1.60 -26.12 11.49
N ALA A 18 -2.84 -26.63 11.53
CA ALA A 18 -3.28 -27.56 12.55
C ALA A 18 -2.41 -28.82 12.57
N VAL A 19 -2.20 -29.46 11.40
CA VAL A 19 -1.36 -30.66 11.26
C VAL A 19 0.07 -30.41 11.71
N ILE A 20 0.67 -29.27 11.35
CA ILE A 20 2.03 -28.93 11.79
C ILE A 20 2.10 -28.83 13.31
N THR A 21 1.13 -28.15 13.93
CA THR A 21 1.14 -27.98 15.40
C THR A 21 0.91 -29.28 16.17
N THR A 22 0.10 -30.20 15.63
CA THR A 22 -0.22 -31.47 16.29
C THR A 22 0.84 -32.55 16.05
N VAL A 23 1.30 -32.72 14.81
CA VAL A 23 2.26 -33.77 14.43
C VAL A 23 3.65 -33.49 15.02
N PHE A 24 4.13 -32.25 14.91
CA PHE A 24 5.46 -31.89 15.42
C PHE A 24 5.47 -31.53 16.91
N SER A 25 4.31 -31.61 17.60
CA SER A 25 4.17 -31.31 19.03
C SER A 25 4.89 -30.02 19.45
N LEU A 26 4.73 -28.98 18.63
CA LEU A 26 5.49 -27.74 18.77
C LEU A 26 5.17 -27.06 20.11
N PRO A 27 6.18 -26.50 20.81
CA PRO A 27 5.93 -25.68 21.98
C PRO A 27 5.00 -24.51 21.66
N LYS A 28 4.01 -24.28 22.53
CA LYS A 28 2.97 -23.24 22.34
C LYS A 28 3.54 -21.84 22.12
N PHE A 29 4.72 -21.54 22.68
CA PHE A 29 5.38 -20.25 22.54
C PHE A 29 6.03 -20.03 21.17
N ILE A 30 6.19 -21.07 20.35
CA ILE A 30 6.73 -20.95 18.99
C ILE A 30 5.57 -20.76 18.01
N LEU A 31 4.61 -21.69 18.04
CA LEU A 31 3.46 -21.67 17.14
C LEU A 31 2.22 -22.21 17.87
N PRO A 32 1.33 -21.35 18.37
CA PRO A 32 0.10 -21.80 19.02
C PRO A 32 -0.81 -22.51 18.00
N ALA A 33 -1.57 -23.50 18.47
CA ALA A 33 -2.55 -24.18 17.64
C ALA A 33 -3.65 -23.20 17.16
N PRO A 34 -4.21 -23.37 15.95
CA PRO A 34 -5.22 -22.48 15.39
C PRO A 34 -6.45 -22.31 16.29
N LEU A 35 -6.85 -23.38 17.00
CA LEU A 35 -7.97 -23.32 17.95
C LEU A 35 -7.68 -22.36 19.12
N VAL A 36 -6.44 -22.33 19.60
CA VAL A 36 -6.04 -21.45 20.72
C VAL A 36 -6.06 -19.99 20.27
N VAL A 37 -5.55 -19.71 19.07
CA VAL A 37 -5.62 -18.36 18.48
C VAL A 37 -7.07 -17.94 18.22
N GLY A 38 -7.92 -18.85 17.73
CA GLY A 38 -9.35 -18.61 17.56
C GLY A 38 -10.06 -18.28 18.88
N LYS A 39 -9.72 -18.97 19.97
CA LYS A 39 -10.22 -18.61 21.31
C LYS A 39 -9.72 -17.24 21.76
N ALA A 40 -8.43 -16.93 21.56
CA ALA A 40 -7.86 -15.64 21.92
C ALA A 40 -8.53 -14.47 21.16
N LEU A 41 -8.89 -14.66 19.89
CA LEU A 41 -9.64 -13.68 19.10
C LEU A 41 -11.00 -13.34 19.74
N VAL A 42 -11.69 -14.32 20.32
CA VAL A 42 -12.99 -14.12 20.98
C VAL A 42 -12.80 -13.54 22.38
N THR A 43 -11.92 -14.14 23.19
CA THR A 43 -11.69 -13.74 24.58
C THR A 43 -11.14 -12.32 24.69
N HIS A 44 -10.27 -11.92 23.77
CA HIS A 44 -9.66 -10.58 23.73
C HIS A 44 -10.27 -9.67 22.65
N ALA A 45 -11.46 -9.98 22.15
CA ALA A 45 -12.09 -9.28 21.02
C ALA A 45 -12.14 -7.76 21.23
N ALA A 46 -12.58 -7.29 22.42
CA ALA A 46 -12.68 -5.86 22.72
C ALA A 46 -11.32 -5.16 22.70
N LEU A 47 -10.31 -5.77 23.33
CA LEU A 47 -8.94 -5.25 23.36
C LEU A 47 -8.32 -5.20 21.96
N ILE A 48 -8.50 -6.27 21.18
CA ILE A 48 -8.00 -6.34 19.81
C ILE A 48 -8.71 -5.29 18.94
N ALA A 49 -10.02 -5.13 19.09
CA ALA A 49 -10.80 -4.16 18.31
C ALA A 49 -10.39 -2.71 18.59
N GLU A 50 -10.16 -2.35 19.85
CA GLU A 50 -9.68 -1.01 20.23
C GLU A 50 -8.31 -0.71 19.58
N ASN A 51 -7.38 -1.67 19.68
CA ASN A 51 -6.05 -1.52 19.07
C ASN A 51 -6.12 -1.53 17.54
N ALA A 52 -7.01 -2.32 16.94
CA ALA A 52 -7.25 -2.34 15.50
C ALA A 52 -7.80 -0.99 15.00
N LEU A 53 -8.63 -0.31 15.79
CA LEU A 53 -9.16 1.00 15.46
C LEU A 53 -8.03 2.04 15.39
N THR A 54 -7.14 2.07 16.39
CA THR A 54 -5.95 2.94 16.36
C THR A 54 -5.12 2.69 15.11
N THR A 55 -4.73 1.44 14.85
CA THR A 55 -3.91 1.10 13.67
C THR A 55 -4.64 1.46 12.37
N GLY A 56 -5.95 1.24 12.31
CA GLY A 56 -6.78 1.61 11.16
C GLY A 56 -6.74 3.11 10.88
N ILE A 57 -6.86 3.96 11.91
CA ILE A 57 -6.76 5.42 11.79
C ILE A 57 -5.37 5.83 11.29
N GLU A 58 -4.31 5.25 11.85
CA GLU A 58 -2.93 5.55 11.47
C GLU A 58 -2.66 5.19 10.00
N ILE A 59 -3.10 4.00 9.58
CA ILE A 59 -2.98 3.55 8.19
C ILE A 59 -3.77 4.46 7.25
N LEU A 60 -5.03 4.75 7.55
CA LEU A 60 -5.89 5.58 6.68
C LEU A 60 -5.37 7.02 6.58
N SER A 61 -4.91 7.59 7.68
CA SER A 61 -4.33 8.94 7.72
C SER A 61 -3.02 8.99 6.93
N GLY A 62 -2.13 8.02 7.16
CA GLY A 62 -0.88 7.89 6.42
C GLY A 62 -1.10 7.66 4.93
N LEU A 63 -2.09 6.85 4.57
CA LEU A 63 -2.48 6.60 3.18
C LEU A 63 -3.00 7.87 2.52
N PHE A 64 -3.94 8.56 3.16
CA PHE A 64 -4.49 9.80 2.64
C PHE A 64 -3.40 10.85 2.40
N LEU A 65 -2.56 11.11 3.40
CA LEU A 65 -1.48 12.09 3.29
C LEU A 65 -0.41 11.65 2.29
N GLY A 66 0.01 10.38 2.33
CA GLY A 66 1.01 9.84 1.40
C GLY A 66 0.56 9.90 -0.05
N VAL A 67 -0.72 9.60 -0.31
CA VAL A 67 -1.32 9.75 -1.65
C VAL A 67 -1.35 11.22 -2.06
N LEU A 68 -1.81 12.10 -1.17
CA LEU A 68 -1.91 13.54 -1.43
C LEU A 68 -0.54 14.14 -1.77
N PHE A 69 0.47 13.95 -0.91
CA PHE A 69 1.82 14.47 -1.13
C PHE A 69 2.48 13.81 -2.34
N GLY A 70 2.27 12.51 -2.55
CA GLY A 70 2.83 11.82 -3.71
C GLY A 70 2.25 12.33 -5.03
N MET A 71 0.96 12.62 -5.06
CA MET A 71 0.31 13.23 -6.22
C MET A 71 0.83 14.64 -6.50
N ILE A 72 0.98 15.47 -5.47
CA ILE A 72 1.52 16.83 -5.57
C ILE A 72 2.96 16.78 -6.11
N SER A 73 3.82 15.95 -5.53
CA SER A 73 5.21 15.80 -5.96
C SER A 73 5.32 15.36 -7.42
N ALA A 74 4.54 14.36 -7.84
CA ALA A 74 4.54 13.90 -9.23
C ALA A 74 4.11 14.99 -10.23
N LEU A 75 3.09 15.78 -9.89
CA LEU A 75 2.65 16.92 -10.71
C LEU A 75 3.74 17.99 -10.82
N LEU A 76 4.38 18.35 -9.70
CA LEU A 76 5.46 19.34 -9.68
C LEU A 76 6.68 18.88 -10.49
N ILE A 77 7.10 17.63 -10.32
CA ILE A 77 8.22 17.03 -11.06
C ILE A 77 7.92 16.97 -12.56
N SER A 78 6.69 16.60 -12.94
CA SER A 78 6.26 16.56 -14.35
C SER A 78 6.18 17.96 -14.96
N ALA A 79 5.79 18.98 -14.18
CA ALA A 79 5.58 20.33 -14.68
C ALA A 79 6.88 21.13 -14.83
N TYR A 80 7.86 20.92 -13.94
CA TYR A 80 9.05 21.75 -13.85
C TYR A 80 10.34 20.92 -13.95
N ARG A 81 11.09 21.12 -15.04
CA ARG A 81 12.40 20.44 -15.27
C ARG A 81 13.40 20.62 -14.10
N PRO A 82 13.56 21.80 -13.48
CA PRO A 82 14.47 21.95 -12.35
C PRO A 82 14.03 21.10 -11.15
N VAL A 83 12.72 21.05 -10.85
CA VAL A 83 12.19 20.25 -9.74
C VAL A 83 12.53 18.78 -9.91
N LYS A 84 12.49 18.26 -11.14
CA LYS A 84 12.95 16.89 -11.43
C LYS A 84 14.42 16.67 -11.03
N GLN A 85 15.31 17.61 -11.28
CA GLN A 85 16.73 17.46 -10.96
C GLN A 85 17.01 17.46 -9.45
N TRP A 86 16.24 18.21 -8.67
CA TRP A 86 16.41 18.32 -7.21
C TRP A 86 15.63 17.25 -6.43
N VAL A 87 14.39 16.97 -6.81
CA VAL A 87 13.49 16.09 -6.03
C VAL A 87 13.69 14.62 -6.36
N PHE A 88 14.05 14.28 -7.60
CA PHE A 88 14.20 12.88 -8.00
C PHE A 88 15.33 12.14 -7.26
N PRO A 89 16.52 12.75 -7.03
CA PRO A 89 17.53 12.16 -6.16
C PRO A 89 17.04 11.97 -4.72
N LEU A 90 16.31 12.94 -4.17
CA LEU A 90 15.73 12.85 -2.82
C LEU A 90 14.69 11.72 -2.72
N LEU A 91 13.87 11.52 -3.76
CA LEU A 91 12.93 10.40 -3.85
C LEU A 91 13.64 9.06 -3.76
N ILE A 92 14.73 8.88 -4.51
CA ILE A 92 15.52 7.63 -4.48
C ILE A 92 16.23 7.47 -3.13
N ALA A 93 16.85 8.54 -2.62
CA ALA A 93 17.54 8.53 -1.34
C ALA A 93 16.59 8.23 -0.17
N SER A 94 15.33 8.66 -0.24
CA SER A 94 14.31 8.37 0.77
C SER A 94 14.00 6.88 0.91
N GLN A 95 14.25 6.09 -0.13
CA GLN A 95 14.12 4.62 -0.10
C GLN A 95 15.40 3.92 0.37
N ALA A 96 16.55 4.61 0.32
CA ALA A 96 17.82 4.04 0.75
C ALA A 96 17.89 3.91 2.28
N ILE A 97 17.21 4.80 3.01
CA ILE A 97 17.17 4.76 4.47
C ILE A 97 15.95 3.92 4.90
N PRO A 98 16.15 2.80 5.61
CA PRO A 98 15.03 2.02 6.13
C PRO A 98 14.17 2.87 7.06
N VAL A 99 12.85 2.87 6.85
CA VAL A 99 11.91 3.67 7.67
C VAL A 99 12.05 3.34 9.16
N PHE A 100 12.33 2.07 9.48
CA PHE A 100 12.62 1.62 10.85
C PHE A 100 13.80 2.36 11.50
N ALA A 101 14.84 2.73 10.73
CA ALA A 101 15.99 3.46 11.25
C ALA A 101 15.68 4.92 11.58
N ILE A 102 14.72 5.54 10.87
CA ILE A 102 14.31 6.93 11.09
C ILE A 102 13.27 7.01 12.23
N ALA A 103 12.60 5.91 12.54
CA ALA A 103 11.49 5.88 13.48
C ALA A 103 11.81 6.50 14.86
N PRO A 104 12.95 6.23 15.51
CA PRO A 104 13.28 6.87 16.79
C PRO A 104 13.49 8.38 16.67
N LEU A 105 14.01 8.86 15.54
CA LEU A 105 14.18 10.30 15.27
C LEU A 105 12.83 10.99 15.12
N LEU A 106 11.87 10.35 14.45
CA LEU A 106 10.51 10.88 14.34
C LEU A 106 9.81 10.97 15.69
N VAL A 107 10.00 9.99 16.58
CA VAL A 107 9.48 10.05 17.96
C VAL A 107 10.19 11.14 18.75
N LEU A 108 11.50 11.31 18.59
CA LEU A 108 12.25 12.39 19.24
C LEU A 108 11.76 13.78 18.79
N TRP A 109 11.50 13.97 17.50
CA TRP A 109 11.11 15.26 16.93
C TRP A 109 9.64 15.60 17.11
N LEU A 110 8.75 14.62 16.92
CA LEU A 110 7.29 14.83 16.92
C LEU A 110 6.64 14.42 18.25
N GLY A 111 7.43 13.84 19.16
CA GLY A 111 6.95 13.29 20.43
C GLY A 111 6.26 11.94 20.30
N TYR A 112 5.77 11.44 21.43
CA TYR A 112 4.89 10.26 21.48
C TYR A 112 3.48 10.60 20.98
N GLY A 113 2.73 9.59 20.53
CA GLY A 113 1.38 9.77 19.97
C GLY A 113 1.30 9.45 18.47
N MET A 114 0.19 9.79 17.80
CA MET A 114 -0.09 9.31 16.43
C MET A 114 0.83 9.90 15.35
N ALA A 115 1.35 11.11 15.52
CA ALA A 115 2.07 11.84 14.47
C ALA A 115 3.29 11.08 13.88
N PRO A 116 4.23 10.52 14.67
CA PRO A 116 5.31 9.70 14.12
C PRO A 116 4.84 8.52 13.26
N LYS A 117 3.75 7.84 13.66
CA LYS A 117 3.22 6.65 12.97
C LYS A 117 2.58 7.01 11.64
N ILE A 118 1.85 8.12 11.62
CA ILE A 118 1.29 8.70 10.39
C ILE A 118 2.41 9.10 9.44
N VAL A 119 3.49 9.73 9.93
CA VAL A 119 4.63 10.14 9.08
C VAL A 119 5.38 8.92 8.53
N MET A 120 5.59 7.87 9.33
CA MET A 120 6.22 6.63 8.84
C MET A 120 5.37 5.96 7.75
N SER A 121 4.06 5.86 7.97
CA SER A 121 3.12 5.34 6.97
C SER A 121 3.12 6.19 5.69
N LEU A 122 3.11 7.52 5.84
CA LEU A 122 3.19 8.47 4.74
C LEU A 122 4.46 8.26 3.91
N LEU A 123 5.64 8.14 4.54
CA LEU A 123 6.92 7.96 3.84
C LEU A 123 6.94 6.69 2.97
N ILE A 124 6.38 5.59 3.49
CA ILE A 124 6.28 4.31 2.77
C ILE A 124 5.31 4.43 1.58
N ILE A 125 4.20 5.13 1.76
CA ILE A 125 3.14 5.28 0.76
C ILE A 125 3.52 6.31 -0.33
N TYR A 126 4.25 7.34 0.05
CA TYR A 126 4.62 8.47 -0.79
C TYR A 126 5.34 8.04 -2.07
N PHE A 127 6.31 7.12 -1.96
CA PHE A 127 7.14 6.71 -3.09
C PHE A 127 6.37 5.98 -4.20
N PRO A 128 5.69 4.85 -3.95
CA PRO A 128 4.97 4.13 -5.01
C PRO A 128 3.87 4.99 -5.66
N VAL A 129 3.24 5.90 -4.91
CA VAL A 129 2.26 6.85 -5.48
C VAL A 129 2.95 7.87 -6.37
N THR A 130 4.04 8.49 -5.90
CA THR A 130 4.77 9.52 -6.67
C THR A 130 5.30 8.95 -7.98
N VAL A 131 6.00 7.81 -7.91
CA VAL A 131 6.60 7.18 -9.09
C VAL A 131 5.53 6.68 -10.05
N GLY A 132 4.51 5.96 -9.53
CA GLY A 132 3.42 5.46 -10.36
C GLY A 132 2.68 6.57 -11.11
N PHE A 133 2.41 7.70 -10.45
CA PHE A 133 1.75 8.82 -11.12
C PHE A 133 2.68 9.57 -12.07
N LEU A 134 3.93 9.81 -11.68
CA LEU A 134 4.94 10.47 -12.52
C LEU A 134 5.19 9.69 -13.81
N ASP A 135 5.27 8.36 -13.74
CA ASP A 135 5.41 7.49 -14.91
C ASP A 135 4.19 7.62 -15.84
N GLY A 136 2.97 7.66 -15.29
CA GLY A 136 1.77 7.94 -16.07
C GLY A 136 1.81 9.31 -16.76
N LEU A 137 2.22 10.35 -16.02
CA LEU A 137 2.32 11.72 -16.55
C LEU A 137 3.39 11.87 -17.64
N ASN A 138 4.43 11.04 -17.62
CA ASN A 138 5.52 11.06 -18.60
C ASN A 138 5.23 10.19 -19.84
N ARG A 139 4.26 9.27 -19.78
CA ARG A 139 3.87 8.39 -20.91
C ARG A 139 2.94 9.05 -21.92
N THR A 140 2.51 10.29 -21.71
CA THR A 140 1.69 11.01 -22.69
C THR A 140 2.50 11.26 -23.97
N ASP A 141 2.03 10.74 -25.11
CA ASP A 141 2.70 10.89 -26.41
C ASP A 141 2.97 12.38 -26.72
N PRO A 142 4.20 12.74 -27.15
CA PRO A 142 4.51 14.06 -27.67
C PRO A 142 3.48 14.57 -28.69
N ALA A 143 2.91 13.69 -29.53
CA ALA A 143 1.87 14.02 -30.49
C ALA A 143 0.62 14.65 -29.85
N TRP A 144 0.14 14.11 -28.72
CA TRP A 144 -1.00 14.68 -27.99
C TRP A 144 -0.66 16.03 -27.37
N THR A 145 0.56 16.19 -26.86
CA THR A 145 1.02 17.49 -26.31
C THR A 145 1.23 18.53 -27.40
N ASN A 146 1.69 18.12 -28.59
CA ASN A 146 1.88 18.98 -29.76
C ASN A 146 0.52 19.40 -30.34
N LEU A 147 -0.41 18.46 -30.53
CA LEU A 147 -1.78 18.75 -30.98
C LEU A 147 -2.50 19.69 -29.99
N ALA A 148 -2.37 19.44 -28.69
CA ALA A 148 -2.91 20.32 -27.66
C ALA A 148 -2.27 21.72 -27.70
N THR A 149 -0.98 21.82 -28.01
CA THR A 149 -0.29 23.10 -28.17
C THR A 149 -0.81 23.84 -29.39
N LEU A 150 -1.01 23.14 -30.52
CA LEU A 150 -1.57 23.70 -31.76
C LEU A 150 -3.01 24.19 -31.59
N LEU A 151 -3.90 23.36 -31.02
CA LEU A 151 -5.29 23.74 -30.75
C LEU A 151 -5.43 24.87 -29.72
N GLN A 152 -4.44 25.05 -28.84
CA GLN A 152 -4.42 26.11 -27.83
C GLN A 152 -3.71 27.40 -28.30
N GLN A 153 -3.21 27.45 -29.53
CA GLN A 153 -2.79 28.72 -30.16
C GLN A 153 -3.99 29.64 -30.45
N SER A 154 -5.18 29.07 -30.64
CA SER A 154 -6.44 29.79 -30.82
C SER A 154 -7.18 30.11 -29.49
N GLY A 155 -6.62 29.71 -28.33
CA GLY A 155 -7.24 29.82 -27.01
C GLY A 155 -6.66 30.92 -26.10
N PRO A 156 -7.06 30.98 -24.81
CA PRO A 156 -6.74 32.07 -23.87
C PRO A 156 -5.23 32.39 -23.77
N LYS A 157 -4.87 33.68 -23.73
CA LYS A 157 -3.50 34.21 -23.84
C LYS A 157 -2.56 33.98 -22.64
N GLY A 158 -2.84 33.01 -21.75
CA GLY A 158 -2.06 32.77 -20.53
C GLY A 158 -1.29 31.44 -20.52
N ARG A 159 0.05 31.47 -20.40
CA ARG A 159 0.91 30.26 -20.28
C ARG A 159 0.46 29.34 -19.14
N PHE A 160 0.04 29.91 -18.01
CA PHE A 160 -0.46 29.17 -16.85
C PHE A 160 -1.78 28.44 -17.14
N LEU A 161 -2.78 29.13 -17.70
CA LEU A 161 -4.07 28.52 -18.04
C LEU A 161 -3.92 27.40 -19.07
N ARG A 162 -3.00 27.55 -20.02
CA ARG A 162 -2.64 26.52 -21.01
C ARG A 162 -2.10 25.25 -20.33
N LEU A 163 -1.19 25.43 -19.35
CA LEU A 163 -0.61 24.33 -18.59
C LEU A 163 -1.70 23.60 -17.78
N VAL A 164 -2.56 24.34 -17.08
CA VAL A 164 -3.67 23.77 -16.30
C VAL A 164 -4.61 22.96 -17.19
N ARG A 165 -4.94 23.45 -18.40
CA ARG A 165 -5.79 22.74 -19.36
C ARG A 165 -5.12 21.46 -19.88
N LEU A 166 -3.84 21.52 -20.23
CA LEU A 166 -3.07 20.34 -20.66
C LEU A 166 -3.06 19.24 -19.59
N TYR A 167 -2.82 19.60 -18.33
CA TYR A 167 -2.80 18.61 -17.25
C TYR A 167 -4.19 18.07 -16.95
N ARG A 168 -5.20 18.94 -16.80
CA ARG A 168 -6.55 18.53 -16.40
C ARG A 168 -7.24 17.63 -17.43
N TYR A 169 -7.07 17.92 -18.72
CA TYR A 169 -7.82 17.21 -19.78
C TYR A 169 -7.03 16.13 -20.51
N ILE A 170 -5.70 16.16 -20.43
CA ILE A 170 -4.85 15.20 -21.15
C ILE A 170 -4.02 14.43 -20.13
N LYS A 171 -3.00 15.06 -19.51
CA LYS A 171 -2.00 14.30 -18.75
C LYS A 171 -2.58 13.54 -17.56
N ILE A 172 -3.45 14.16 -16.76
CA ILE A 172 -4.02 13.54 -15.56
C ILE A 172 -4.90 12.34 -15.94
N PRO A 173 -5.92 12.47 -16.83
CA PRO A 173 -6.73 11.32 -17.25
C PRO A 173 -5.91 10.13 -17.78
N PHE A 174 -4.89 10.38 -18.61
CA PHE A 174 -4.01 9.33 -19.13
C PHE A 174 -3.10 8.70 -18.06
N ALA A 175 -2.80 9.43 -16.98
CA ALA A 175 -1.95 8.96 -15.89
C ALA A 175 -2.71 8.25 -14.76
N LEU A 176 -4.05 8.38 -14.70
CA LEU A 176 -4.90 7.70 -13.70
C LEU A 176 -4.68 6.18 -13.61
N PRO A 177 -4.53 5.41 -14.72
CA PRO A 177 -4.20 3.99 -14.63
C PRO A 177 -2.92 3.70 -13.84
N SER A 178 -1.87 4.48 -14.08
CA SER A 178 -0.58 4.31 -13.41
C SER A 178 -0.63 4.79 -11.96
N LEU A 179 -1.35 5.89 -11.68
CA LEU A 179 -1.64 6.33 -10.31
C LEU A 179 -2.37 5.24 -9.52
N ALA A 180 -3.41 4.62 -10.11
CA ALA A 180 -4.14 3.53 -9.48
C ALA A 180 -3.24 2.31 -9.21
N SER A 181 -2.27 2.01 -10.09
CA SER A 181 -1.26 0.98 -9.81
C SER A 181 -0.38 1.35 -8.62
N GLY A 182 0.07 2.61 -8.53
CA GLY A 182 0.85 3.11 -7.40
C GLY A 182 0.08 3.05 -6.08
N ILE A 183 -1.19 3.46 -6.08
CA ILE A 183 -2.07 3.41 -4.90
C ILE A 183 -2.30 1.96 -4.45
N ARG A 184 -2.48 0.99 -5.37
CA ARG A 184 -2.61 -0.43 -5.01
C ARG A 184 -1.37 -0.98 -4.30
N VAL A 185 -0.19 -0.64 -4.81
CA VAL A 185 1.07 -1.03 -4.16
C VAL A 185 1.16 -0.39 -2.79
N ALA A 186 0.87 0.91 -2.70
CA ALA A 186 0.88 1.66 -1.44
C ALA A 186 -0.10 1.07 -0.41
N ALA A 187 -1.31 0.71 -0.82
CA ALA A 187 -2.32 0.06 0.03
C ALA A 187 -1.84 -1.29 0.59
N ALA A 188 -1.13 -2.08 -0.22
CA ALA A 188 -0.60 -3.37 0.21
C ALA A 188 0.50 -3.24 1.27
N ILE A 189 1.30 -2.17 1.22
CA ILE A 189 2.44 -1.95 2.14
C ILE A 189 2.12 -0.96 3.28
N ALA A 190 1.01 -0.23 3.22
CA ALA A 190 0.63 0.77 4.23
C ALA A 190 0.59 0.23 5.67
N PRO A 191 0.06 -0.99 5.94
CA PRO A 191 0.04 -1.55 7.29
C PRO A 191 1.43 -1.73 7.91
N ILE A 192 2.47 -1.97 7.08
CA ILE A 192 3.85 -2.11 7.54
C ILE A 192 4.31 -0.81 8.21
N GLY A 193 3.98 0.34 7.61
CA GLY A 193 4.39 1.64 8.15
C GLY A 193 3.76 1.99 9.50
N ALA A 194 2.49 1.67 9.67
CA ALA A 194 1.80 1.88 10.94
C ALA A 194 2.40 0.99 12.03
N VAL A 195 2.54 -0.31 11.77
CA VAL A 195 3.08 -1.29 12.74
C VAL A 195 4.51 -0.96 13.15
N VAL A 196 5.36 -0.56 12.19
CA VAL A 196 6.73 -0.10 12.48
C VAL A 196 6.70 1.12 13.40
N GLY A 197 5.81 2.07 13.15
CA GLY A 197 5.64 3.23 14.02
C GLY A 197 5.11 2.88 15.41
N GLU A 198 4.22 1.90 15.50
CA GLU A 198 3.65 1.43 16.76
C GLU A 198 4.70 0.75 17.65
N TRP A 199 5.63 -0.01 17.06
CA TRP A 199 6.71 -0.67 17.82
C TRP A 199 7.71 0.28 18.47
N VAL A 200 7.93 1.45 17.89
CA VAL A 200 8.99 2.36 18.36
C VAL A 200 8.51 3.28 19.48
N GLY A 201 7.20 3.54 19.61
CA GLY A 201 6.72 4.39 20.70
C GLY A 201 5.23 4.69 20.67
N ALA A 202 4.37 3.68 20.50
CA ALA A 202 2.93 3.82 20.71
C ALA A 202 2.48 3.33 22.09
N SER A 203 1.28 3.76 22.48
CA SER A 203 0.56 3.30 23.67
C SER A 203 -0.71 2.50 23.32
N SER A 204 -1.03 2.38 22.02
CA SER A 204 -2.13 1.59 21.47
C SER A 204 -1.82 1.25 20.01
N GLY A 205 -2.51 0.27 19.46
CA GLY A 205 -2.27 -0.27 18.11
C GLY A 205 -2.01 -1.77 18.11
N LEU A 206 -2.28 -2.46 16.99
CA LEU A 206 -2.05 -3.89 16.86
C LEU A 206 -0.57 -4.26 16.96
N GLY A 207 0.33 -3.47 16.38
CA GLY A 207 1.77 -3.61 16.51
C GLY A 207 2.24 -3.42 17.95
N TYR A 208 1.70 -2.42 18.65
CA TYR A 208 1.91 -2.22 20.09
C TYR A 208 1.43 -3.44 20.90
N LEU A 209 0.22 -3.93 20.63
CA LEU A 209 -0.38 -5.07 21.30
C LEU A 209 0.45 -6.35 21.06
N MET A 210 0.95 -6.55 19.84
CA MET A 210 1.86 -7.65 19.51
C MET A 210 3.16 -7.59 20.31
N LEU A 211 3.78 -6.40 20.43
CA LEU A 211 5.02 -6.21 21.19
C LEU A 211 4.78 -6.49 22.68
N HIS A 212 3.68 -6.00 23.24
CA HIS A 212 3.30 -6.25 24.63
C HIS A 212 2.94 -7.72 24.91
N ALA A 213 2.24 -8.37 23.98
CA ALA A 213 1.91 -9.78 24.09
C ALA A 213 3.18 -10.65 24.01
N ASN A 214 4.11 -10.31 23.11
CA ASN A 214 5.41 -10.98 22.98
C ASN A 214 6.23 -10.87 24.27
N ALA A 215 6.33 -9.68 24.86
CA ALA A 215 7.04 -9.45 26.11
C ALA A 215 6.49 -10.27 27.30
N ARG A 216 5.20 -10.66 27.25
CA ARG A 216 4.54 -11.52 28.25
C ARG A 216 4.42 -12.98 27.83
N VAL A 217 5.03 -13.37 26.71
CA VAL A 217 4.93 -14.73 26.13
C VAL A 217 3.48 -15.15 25.84
N GLN A 218 2.57 -14.17 25.67
CA GLN A 218 1.16 -14.36 25.27
C GLN A 218 1.08 -14.53 23.76
N THR A 219 1.63 -15.64 23.28
CA THR A 219 1.80 -15.92 21.85
C THR A 219 0.47 -16.12 21.13
N ASP A 220 -0.54 -16.64 21.80
CA ASP A 220 -1.91 -16.69 21.32
C ASP A 220 -2.48 -15.31 20.99
N LEU A 221 -2.33 -14.33 21.90
CA LEU A 221 -2.76 -12.95 21.67
C LEU A 221 -1.93 -12.25 20.58
N MET A 222 -0.62 -12.50 20.53
CA MET A 222 0.27 -12.00 19.48
C MET A 222 -0.20 -12.46 18.09
N PHE A 223 -0.46 -13.76 17.92
CA PHE A 223 -0.97 -14.32 16.66
C PHE A 223 -2.40 -13.85 16.34
N ALA A 224 -3.27 -13.71 17.34
CA ALA A 224 -4.62 -13.16 17.15
C ALA A 224 -4.55 -11.70 16.63
N SER A 225 -3.64 -10.90 17.16
CA SER A 225 -3.41 -9.51 16.74
C SER A 225 -2.83 -9.44 15.32
N LEU A 226 -1.88 -10.32 15.00
CA LEU A 226 -1.30 -10.46 13.66
C LEU A 226 -2.33 -10.89 12.61
N LEU A 227 -3.20 -11.84 12.93
CA LEU A 227 -4.29 -12.27 12.03
C LEU A 227 -5.28 -11.13 11.80
N THR A 228 -5.61 -10.36 12.84
CA THR A 228 -6.49 -9.19 12.72
C THR A 228 -5.88 -8.12 11.82
N LEU A 229 -4.59 -7.82 12.01
CA LEU A 229 -3.84 -6.91 11.14
C LEU A 229 -3.82 -7.40 9.69
N THR A 230 -3.60 -8.70 9.47
CA THR A 230 -3.60 -9.32 8.13
C THR A 230 -4.96 -9.18 7.46
N PHE A 231 -6.04 -9.45 8.19
CA PHE A 231 -7.40 -9.26 7.69
C PHE A 231 -7.67 -7.79 7.35
N MET A 232 -7.27 -6.87 8.22
CA MET A 232 -7.41 -5.43 7.98
C MET A 232 -6.62 -4.97 6.74
N ALA A 233 -5.39 -5.45 6.56
CA ALA A 233 -4.56 -5.17 5.40
C ALA A 233 -5.21 -5.64 4.09
N LEU A 234 -5.73 -6.87 4.07
CA LEU A 234 -6.46 -7.41 2.93
C LEU A 234 -7.74 -6.62 2.65
N ALA A 235 -8.53 -6.34 3.69
CA ALA A 235 -9.75 -5.55 3.58
C ALA A 235 -9.47 -4.17 2.99
N LEU A 236 -8.44 -3.47 3.48
CA LEU A 236 -7.99 -2.18 2.95
C LEU A 236 -7.61 -2.28 1.47
N TYR A 237 -6.79 -3.27 1.11
CA TYR A 237 -6.36 -3.47 -0.28
C TYR A 237 -7.56 -3.69 -1.20
N PHE A 238 -8.48 -4.58 -0.85
CA PHE A 238 -9.66 -4.87 -1.67
C PHE A 238 -10.63 -3.68 -1.73
N LEU A 239 -10.83 -2.95 -0.62
CA LEU A 239 -11.64 -1.75 -0.59
C LEU A 239 -11.09 -0.69 -1.55
N ILE A 240 -9.78 -0.50 -1.55
CA ILE A 240 -9.09 0.45 -2.43
C ILE A 240 -9.13 -0.02 -3.89
N ASP A 241 -8.84 -1.30 -4.17
CA ASP A 241 -8.92 -1.81 -5.54
C ASP A 241 -10.34 -1.68 -6.10
N HIS A 242 -11.35 -2.00 -5.29
CA HIS A 242 -12.75 -1.84 -5.67
C HIS A 242 -13.11 -0.37 -5.91
N GLY A 243 -12.74 0.52 -5.00
CA GLY A 243 -12.96 1.96 -5.14
C GLY A 243 -12.28 2.54 -6.38
N LEU A 244 -11.05 2.12 -6.68
CA LEU A 244 -10.33 2.53 -7.88
C LEU A 244 -10.97 2.02 -9.17
N ARG A 245 -11.51 0.80 -9.19
CA ARG A 245 -12.25 0.27 -10.33
C ARG A 245 -13.56 1.02 -10.58
N LEU A 246 -14.27 1.39 -9.52
CA LEU A 246 -15.48 2.21 -9.62
C LEU A 246 -15.17 3.63 -10.10
N ALA A 247 -14.07 4.23 -9.63
CA ALA A 247 -13.65 5.56 -10.04
C ALA A 247 -13.10 5.60 -11.48
N LEU A 248 -12.59 4.47 -11.98
CA LEU A 248 -11.97 4.35 -13.30
C LEU A 248 -12.60 3.20 -14.11
N PRO A 249 -13.89 3.28 -14.46
CA PRO A 249 -14.60 2.19 -15.16
C PRO A 249 -14.04 1.94 -16.57
N TRP A 250 -13.36 2.92 -17.16
CA TRP A 250 -12.71 2.80 -18.47
C TRP A 250 -11.34 2.10 -18.43
N LEU A 251 -10.79 1.79 -17.24
CA LEU A 251 -9.67 0.85 -17.16
C LEU A 251 -10.21 -0.55 -17.45
N ALA A 252 -9.85 -1.12 -18.60
CA ALA A 252 -10.09 -2.53 -18.85
C ALA A 252 -9.57 -3.34 -17.64
N PRO A 253 -10.33 -4.35 -17.15
CA PRO A 253 -9.82 -5.30 -16.18
C PRO A 253 -8.49 -5.81 -16.71
N ARG A 254 -7.39 -5.55 -15.99
CA ARG A 254 -6.08 -6.08 -16.38
C ARG A 254 -6.29 -7.58 -16.52
N ALA A 255 -6.06 -8.09 -17.74
CA ALA A 255 -6.24 -9.48 -18.07
C ALA A 255 -5.67 -10.33 -16.94
N ASP A 256 -6.48 -11.31 -16.51
CA ASP A 256 -6.14 -12.37 -15.59
C ASP A 256 -4.69 -12.80 -15.82
N PHE A 257 -3.97 -13.25 -14.77
CA PHE A 257 -2.65 -13.87 -14.90
C PHE A 257 -2.74 -15.09 -15.84
N SER A 258 -2.76 -14.86 -17.14
CA SER A 258 -2.62 -15.85 -18.18
C SER A 258 -1.12 -16.02 -18.33
N PHE A 259 -0.59 -17.09 -17.74
CA PHE A 259 0.76 -17.55 -18.04
C PHE A 259 0.93 -17.57 -19.56
N PRO A 260 2.05 -17.08 -20.10
CA PRO A 260 2.32 -17.24 -21.52
C PRO A 260 2.22 -18.74 -21.83
N GLN A 261 1.21 -19.12 -22.60
CA GLN A 261 1.20 -20.45 -23.20
C GLN A 261 2.41 -20.45 -24.11
N HIS A 262 3.47 -21.17 -23.71
CA HIS A 262 4.56 -21.47 -24.61
C HIS A 262 3.95 -22.13 -25.83
N GLN A 263 3.83 -21.36 -26.92
CA GLN A 263 3.64 -21.90 -28.24
C GLN A 263 4.89 -22.74 -28.51
N SER A 264 4.75 -24.04 -28.36
CA SER A 264 5.67 -25.02 -28.94
C SER A 264 5.55 -24.86 -30.45
N SER A 265 6.40 -24.00 -31.01
CA SER A 265 6.65 -23.97 -32.44
C SER A 265 7.18 -25.34 -32.82
N GLN A 266 6.32 -26.09 -33.51
CA GLN A 266 6.70 -27.18 -34.39
C GLN A 266 7.87 -26.69 -35.25
N SER A 267 9.06 -27.23 -35.01
CA SER A 267 10.12 -27.26 -36.01
C SER A 267 9.93 -28.55 -36.80
N THR A 268 9.13 -28.43 -37.85
CA THR A 268 9.24 -29.21 -39.08
C THR A 268 10.66 -29.03 -39.65
N GLU A 269 11.17 -30.08 -40.30
CA GLU A 269 12.37 -30.12 -41.17
C GLU A 269 13.71 -30.14 -40.40
N THR A 270 14.65 -31.07 -40.58
CA THR A 270 14.97 -32.04 -41.66
C THR A 270 15.68 -33.26 -41.08
#